data_AF-A0A0G4ER25-F1
#
_entry.id   AF-A0A0G4ER25-F1
#
_cell.length_a   1.000
_cell.length_b   1.000
_cell.length_c   1.000
_cell.angle_alpha   90.00
_cell.angle_beta   90.00
_cell.angle_gamma   90.00
#
_symmetry.space_group_name_H-M   'P 1'
#
loop_
_entity.id
_entity.type
_entity.pdbx_description
1 polymer ?
#
loop_
_entity_poly.entity_id
_entity_poly.type
_entity_poly.pdbx_seq_one_letter_code
_entity_poly.pdbx_strand_id
1 'polypeptide(L)'
;MSASLFRAGFWVSLLSLLTTTSGGPTKERHQSQAMKFLGLLLCVAFPVVRCHDISAGTPAGFLHTHGPINGSPLKRRITSLQGRNNKVDPDEELLFITNHRMNVPDGEESVGQAASQPTSVSFDEKNNDASGNVHFCESGTDDEHKEIFSEKFLARLRNSKAETILFSIHGFNVQPTDALDETAKIQAQFNTMAAERGDDAGRVKVVGLIWPCGDKIGIIRDYWDDRRRAYASVCGFERVLAKVLRADERMLTNQLPDPETDLLMQKNVSIMAHSMGNRVLWQTLIRADEMYPIEGIFRDIFMVAADVPNNVLDEPSSICMAADRVSVYYASDDLPLTYSLGRIPSGWRQRIGRLGPAKMDRVHKNVWEIDCSRFNNKLGGRLYGHGYHTPQVRLDDQDYPNPVLRHAWQTMIDRQVDTMGKPEEARSLVLSLLYSQKKAGQQQFERGS
;
A
#
# COMPACT_ATOMS: atom_id res chain seq x y z
N MET A 1 -50.09 -37.65 13.06
CA MET A 1 -51.02 -36.94 12.14
C MET A 1 -50.14 -36.09 11.25
N SER A 2 -49.88 -36.48 9.99
CA SER A 2 -50.76 -36.31 8.81
C SER A 2 -50.85 -34.83 8.37
N ALA A 3 -50.44 -34.43 7.16
CA ALA A 3 -49.74 -35.16 6.09
C ALA A 3 -48.96 -34.18 5.17
N SER A 4 -48.08 -34.72 4.32
CA SER A 4 -47.34 -34.00 3.29
C SER A 4 -48.16 -33.75 2.02
N LEU A 5 -47.71 -32.85 1.15
CA LEU A 5 -48.04 -32.91 -0.28
C LEU A 5 -46.91 -32.38 -1.17
N PHE A 6 -46.41 -33.25 -2.05
CA PHE A 6 -45.43 -32.97 -3.10
C PHE A 6 -46.11 -32.34 -4.33
N ARG A 7 -45.32 -31.68 -5.19
CA ARG A 7 -45.53 -31.75 -6.65
C ARG A 7 -44.22 -31.61 -7.42
N ALA A 8 -44.07 -32.40 -8.48
CA ALA A 8 -42.92 -32.43 -9.39
C ALA A 8 -43.40 -32.74 -10.82
N GLY A 9 -42.54 -32.46 -11.81
CA GLY A 9 -42.84 -32.52 -13.26
C GLY A 9 -41.99 -31.44 -13.95
N PHE A 10 -40.88 -31.70 -14.65
CA PHE A 10 -40.42 -32.86 -15.44
C PHE A 10 -41.12 -32.98 -16.81
N TRP A 11 -40.43 -32.53 -17.86
CA TRP A 11 -40.56 -32.99 -19.26
C TRP A 11 -39.25 -32.71 -20.02
N VAL A 12 -38.98 -33.45 -21.10
CA VAL A 12 -37.65 -33.64 -21.71
C VAL A 12 -37.75 -33.81 -23.24
N SER A 13 -36.68 -33.47 -23.98
CA SER A 13 -36.44 -33.76 -25.42
C SER A 13 -37.32 -33.00 -26.46
N LEU A 14 -36.98 -32.93 -27.76
CA LEU A 14 -35.88 -33.52 -28.55
C LEU A 14 -35.37 -32.57 -29.68
N LEU A 15 -34.22 -32.91 -30.25
CA LEU A 15 -33.62 -32.38 -31.49
C LEU A 15 -34.25 -33.01 -32.77
N SER A 16 -34.32 -32.31 -33.92
CA SER A 16 -33.92 -32.83 -35.29
C SER A 16 -34.29 -31.96 -36.52
N LEU A 17 -33.29 -31.83 -37.42
CA LEU A 17 -33.26 -31.75 -38.91
C LEU A 17 -34.22 -30.87 -39.78
N LEU A 18 -33.61 -29.99 -40.59
CA LEU A 18 -33.52 -29.96 -42.08
C LEU A 18 -34.62 -30.69 -42.92
N THR A 19 -35.10 -30.22 -44.10
CA THR A 19 -34.34 -29.89 -45.34
C THR A 19 -35.13 -29.10 -46.43
N THR A 20 -34.44 -28.22 -47.21
CA THR A 20 -34.60 -27.90 -48.67
C THR A 20 -35.96 -27.42 -49.26
N THR A 21 -36.10 -26.83 -50.46
CA THR A 21 -35.19 -26.41 -51.58
C THR A 21 -35.25 -24.86 -51.74
N SER A 22 -35.16 -24.07 -52.85
CA SER A 22 -34.71 -24.07 -54.29
C SER A 22 -34.74 -22.58 -54.74
N GLY A 23 -34.11 -22.06 -55.81
CA GLY A 23 -33.20 -22.56 -56.84
C GLY A 23 -32.50 -21.37 -57.58
N GLY A 24 -31.53 -21.63 -58.48
CA GLY A 24 -30.63 -20.61 -59.08
C GLY A 24 -31.10 -19.98 -60.41
N PRO A 25 -30.24 -19.76 -61.46
CA PRO A 25 -28.87 -20.29 -61.65
C PRO A 25 -27.80 -19.38 -62.34
N THR A 26 -26.60 -19.95 -62.57
CA THR A 26 -25.45 -19.53 -63.43
C THR A 26 -24.48 -18.45 -62.85
N LYS A 27 -23.17 -18.45 -63.15
CA LYS A 27 -22.35 -19.26 -64.11
C LYS A 27 -20.85 -19.35 -63.69
N GLU A 28 -20.18 -20.48 -63.99
CA GLU A 28 -18.74 -20.74 -64.32
C GLU A 28 -17.57 -19.92 -63.67
N ARG A 29 -16.34 -20.43 -63.39
CA ARG A 29 -15.60 -21.65 -63.81
C ARG A 29 -14.39 -21.98 -62.89
N HIS A 30 -13.82 -23.19 -63.05
CA HIS A 30 -12.49 -23.75 -62.64
C HIS A 30 -11.53 -22.93 -61.74
N GLN A 31 -10.87 -23.52 -60.72
CA GLN A 31 -9.83 -24.56 -60.88
C GLN A 31 -9.71 -25.53 -59.68
N SER A 32 -8.84 -26.54 -59.81
CA SER A 32 -8.57 -27.61 -58.84
C SER A 32 -7.06 -27.89 -58.72
N GLN A 33 -6.57 -28.13 -57.50
CA GLN A 33 -5.50 -29.11 -57.24
C GLN A 33 -5.47 -29.54 -55.76
N ALA A 34 -4.66 -30.56 -55.44
CA ALA A 34 -4.86 -31.43 -54.28
C ALA A 34 -3.74 -31.42 -53.23
N MET A 35 -3.96 -32.19 -52.17
CA MET A 35 -3.12 -32.44 -50.98
C MET A 35 -1.59 -32.39 -51.17
N LYS A 36 -0.89 -31.95 -50.11
CA LYS A 36 0.26 -32.68 -49.55
C LYS A 36 0.51 -32.33 -48.07
N PHE A 37 0.84 -33.35 -47.29
CA PHE A 37 1.37 -33.23 -45.92
C PHE A 37 2.85 -32.84 -45.97
N LEU A 38 3.29 -31.93 -45.10
CA LEU A 38 4.56 -32.08 -44.37
C LEU A 38 4.55 -31.19 -43.12
N GLY A 39 5.08 -31.68 -42.00
CA GLY A 39 5.35 -30.89 -40.81
C GLY A 39 6.86 -30.66 -40.64
N LEU A 40 7.25 -29.57 -39.99
CA LEU A 40 8.64 -29.34 -39.58
C LEU A 40 8.67 -28.53 -38.27
N LEU A 41 9.50 -28.96 -37.31
CA LEU A 41 9.83 -28.14 -36.14
C LEU A 41 10.80 -27.04 -36.56
N LEU A 42 10.70 -25.87 -35.91
CA LEU A 42 11.62 -24.75 -36.07
C LEU A 42 12.28 -24.41 -34.73
N CYS A 43 13.35 -25.13 -34.41
CA CYS A 43 14.23 -24.80 -33.28
C CYS A 43 15.10 -23.59 -33.65
N VAL A 44 14.85 -22.43 -33.03
CA VAL A 44 15.67 -21.23 -33.23
C VAL A 44 16.80 -21.21 -32.20
N ALA A 45 18.02 -21.48 -32.65
CA ALA A 45 19.23 -21.32 -31.83
C ALA A 45 19.70 -19.86 -31.84
N PHE A 46 19.96 -19.30 -30.66
CA PHE A 46 20.61 -17.99 -30.52
C PHE A 46 22.14 -18.14 -30.43
N PRO A 47 22.93 -17.30 -31.12
CA PRO A 47 24.39 -17.37 -31.06
C PRO A 47 24.93 -16.81 -29.75
N VAL A 48 25.87 -17.54 -29.13
CA VAL A 48 26.63 -17.06 -27.97
C VAL A 48 27.72 -16.10 -28.44
N VAL A 49 27.56 -14.81 -28.15
CA VAL A 49 28.61 -13.80 -28.36
C VAL A 49 29.48 -13.71 -27.11
N ARG A 50 30.74 -14.13 -27.22
CA ARG A 50 31.79 -13.75 -26.26
C ARG A 50 32.37 -12.40 -26.67
N CYS A 51 32.48 -11.48 -25.72
CA CYS A 51 33.33 -10.30 -25.85
C CYS A 51 34.50 -10.41 -24.86
N HIS A 52 35.69 -10.00 -25.30
CA HIS A 52 36.91 -10.01 -24.49
C HIS A 52 37.02 -8.73 -23.63
N ASP A 53 37.93 -8.80 -22.67
CA ASP A 53 38.32 -7.71 -21.78
C ASP A 53 38.78 -6.46 -22.52
N ILE A 54 38.42 -5.28 -22.00
CA ILE A 54 39.11 -4.02 -22.27
C ILE A 54 39.42 -3.37 -20.92
N SER A 55 40.71 -3.29 -20.60
CA SER A 55 41.22 -2.51 -19.47
C SER A 55 41.31 -1.03 -19.86
N ALA A 56 40.71 -0.13 -19.07
CA ALA A 56 40.85 1.31 -19.26
C ALA A 56 40.64 2.12 -17.97
N GLY A 57 41.72 2.81 -17.54
CA GLY A 57 41.70 4.19 -17.03
C GLY A 57 40.83 4.56 -15.81
N THR A 58 41.44 4.57 -14.63
CA THR A 58 40.94 5.32 -13.47
C THR A 58 41.08 6.84 -13.67
N PRO A 59 40.04 7.65 -13.40
CA PRO A 59 40.17 9.05 -13.02
C PRO A 59 40.10 9.20 -11.49
N ALA A 60 40.97 10.03 -10.91
CA ALA A 60 41.04 10.23 -9.46
C ALA A 60 40.18 11.43 -8.98
N GLY A 61 39.74 11.37 -7.72
CA GLY A 61 39.32 12.53 -6.94
C GLY A 61 37.81 12.73 -6.78
N PHE A 62 37.26 12.30 -5.65
CA PHE A 62 36.75 13.22 -4.62
C PHE A 62 36.49 12.43 -3.32
N LEU A 63 37.43 12.49 -2.38
CA LEU A 63 37.30 11.86 -1.06
C LEU A 63 36.59 12.81 -0.10
N HIS A 64 35.31 12.54 0.20
CA HIS A 64 34.65 13.07 1.39
C HIS A 64 34.55 11.97 2.46
N THR A 65 35.25 12.17 3.57
CA THR A 65 35.30 11.25 4.71
C THR A 65 34.03 11.38 5.55
N HIS A 66 33.07 10.48 5.38
CA HIS A 66 32.02 10.28 6.36
C HIS A 66 32.56 9.48 7.55
N GLY A 67 32.70 10.14 8.70
CA GLY A 67 32.92 9.44 9.98
C GLY A 67 31.65 8.67 10.41
N PRO A 68 31.78 7.67 11.29
CA PRO A 68 30.65 6.85 11.72
C PRO A 68 29.64 7.68 12.52
N ILE A 69 28.42 7.84 11.98
CA ILE A 69 27.30 8.48 12.69
C ILE A 69 26.71 7.45 13.66
N ASN A 70 26.99 7.62 14.95
CA ASN A 70 26.54 6.67 15.98
C ASN A 70 25.02 6.71 16.22
N GLY A 71 24.38 5.56 15.99
CA GLY A 71 23.03 5.21 16.43
C GLY A 71 21.91 5.76 15.56
N SER A 72 21.11 4.86 14.98
CA SER A 72 19.84 5.17 14.31
C SER A 72 18.84 5.81 15.28
N PRO A 73 17.83 6.56 14.78
CA PRO A 73 16.79 7.16 15.62
C PRO A 73 16.02 6.12 16.45
N LEU A 74 15.78 4.93 15.89
CA LEU A 74 15.10 3.81 16.54
C LEU A 74 15.80 3.40 17.85
N LYS A 75 17.13 3.23 17.82
CA LYS A 75 17.91 2.88 19.03
C LYS A 75 17.74 3.90 20.15
N ARG A 76 17.74 5.20 19.85
CA ARG A 76 17.61 6.27 20.86
C ARG A 76 16.23 6.35 21.50
N ARG A 77 15.16 6.04 20.75
CA ARG A 77 13.79 5.94 21.32
C ARG A 77 13.69 4.76 22.27
N ILE A 78 14.17 3.59 21.85
CA ILE A 78 14.08 2.35 22.63
C ILE A 78 14.81 2.45 23.97
N THR A 79 15.98 3.09 24.05
CA THR A 79 16.70 3.27 25.34
C THR A 79 15.91 4.11 26.35
N SER A 80 14.97 4.95 25.91
CA SER A 80 14.15 5.78 26.82
C SER A 80 12.98 5.03 27.47
N LEU A 81 12.61 3.85 26.94
CA LEU A 81 11.48 3.05 27.42
C LEU A 81 11.85 2.09 28.57
N GLN A 82 13.12 1.72 28.70
CA GLN A 82 13.59 0.67 29.63
C GLN A 82 13.51 1.02 31.14
N GLY A 83 12.90 2.15 31.51
CA GLY A 83 12.84 2.64 32.89
C GLY A 83 11.57 2.27 33.69
N ARG A 84 10.67 1.42 33.17
CA ARG A 84 9.35 1.16 33.78
C ARG A 84 9.00 -0.34 33.84
N ASN A 85 8.23 -0.71 34.87
CA ASN A 85 7.83 -2.09 35.18
C ASN A 85 7.07 -2.79 34.04
N ASN A 86 7.07 -4.13 34.04
CA ASN A 86 6.48 -5.07 33.06
C ASN A 86 4.94 -4.98 32.84
N LYS A 87 4.40 -3.80 32.61
CA LYS A 87 3.03 -3.57 32.13
C LYS A 87 3.11 -2.72 30.87
N VAL A 88 3.37 -3.39 29.75
CA VAL A 88 3.38 -2.83 28.39
C VAL A 88 2.13 -1.98 28.16
N ASP A 89 2.32 -0.70 27.80
CA ASP A 89 1.23 0.12 27.29
C ASP A 89 1.04 -0.24 25.79
N PRO A 90 -0.16 -0.69 25.35
CA PRO A 90 -0.40 -1.05 23.95
C PRO A 90 -0.22 0.13 22.98
N ASP A 91 -0.18 1.37 23.48
CA ASP A 91 0.03 2.56 22.67
C ASP A 91 1.53 2.88 22.45
N GLU A 92 2.44 2.44 23.33
CA GLU A 92 3.90 2.72 23.23
C GLU A 92 4.63 1.82 22.21
N GLU A 93 4.26 0.55 22.05
CA GLU A 93 4.89 -0.37 21.10
C GLU A 93 4.43 -0.13 19.65
N LEU A 94 5.35 -0.23 18.66
CA LEU A 94 4.98 -0.16 17.26
C LEU A 94 4.51 -1.55 16.77
N LEU A 95 3.37 -1.57 16.08
CA LEU A 95 2.75 -2.78 15.56
C LEU A 95 2.92 -2.84 14.03
N PHE A 96 3.22 -4.02 13.51
CA PHE A 96 3.31 -4.24 12.07
C PHE A 96 2.81 -5.62 11.66
N ILE A 97 2.39 -5.73 10.40
CA ILE A 97 2.01 -6.98 9.74
C ILE A 97 2.89 -7.11 8.50
N THR A 98 3.38 -8.32 8.23
CA THR A 98 4.26 -8.53 7.07
C THR A 98 4.05 -9.89 6.40
N ASN A 99 4.22 -9.93 5.08
CA ASN A 99 4.42 -11.16 4.32
C ASN A 99 5.88 -11.32 3.86
N HIS A 100 6.81 -10.54 4.41
CA HIS A 100 8.24 -10.75 4.23
C HIS A 100 8.65 -12.12 4.78
N ARG A 101 9.72 -12.70 4.24
CA ARG A 101 10.37 -13.83 4.90
C ARG A 101 11.00 -13.36 6.22
N MET A 102 10.63 -14.03 7.30
CA MET A 102 11.24 -13.85 8.62
C MET A 102 12.24 -14.98 8.89
N ASN A 103 13.34 -14.65 9.56
CA ASN A 103 14.17 -15.62 10.27
C ASN A 103 13.47 -15.99 11.58
N VAL A 104 13.36 -17.29 11.85
CA VAL A 104 12.96 -17.84 13.15
C VAL A 104 14.20 -18.54 13.73
N PRO A 105 14.60 -18.27 14.99
CA PRO A 105 15.73 -18.96 15.62
C PRO A 105 15.53 -20.48 15.65
N ASP A 106 16.59 -21.20 15.27
CA ASP A 106 16.71 -22.66 15.08
C ASP A 106 15.61 -23.57 15.67
N GLY A 107 14.90 -24.30 14.80
CA GLY A 107 14.32 -25.60 15.18
C GLY A 107 13.03 -25.98 14.45
N GLU A 108 12.02 -25.13 14.49
CA GLU A 108 10.67 -25.46 14.00
C GLU A 108 10.15 -24.43 12.97
N GLU A 109 10.05 -24.85 11.71
CA GLU A 109 9.00 -24.31 10.85
C GLU A 109 7.67 -24.76 11.46
N SER A 110 6.97 -23.83 12.14
CA SER A 110 5.74 -24.09 12.90
C SER A 110 4.51 -24.29 12.01
N VAL A 111 4.60 -25.24 11.07
CA VAL A 111 3.55 -25.63 10.13
C VAL A 111 2.38 -26.27 10.89
N GLY A 112 1.41 -25.45 11.28
CA GLY A 112 0.10 -25.88 11.75
C GLY A 112 -0.04 -26.12 13.26
N GLN A 113 0.99 -25.87 14.08
CA GLN A 113 0.77 -25.77 15.52
C GLN A 113 0.16 -24.40 15.88
N ALA A 114 -0.86 -24.41 16.74
CA ALA A 114 -1.43 -23.19 17.31
C ALA A 114 -0.47 -22.61 18.37
N ALA A 115 0.53 -21.85 17.91
CA ALA A 115 1.55 -21.23 18.74
C ALA A 115 0.95 -20.20 19.71
N SER A 116 0.52 -20.69 20.89
CA SER A 116 -0.07 -19.87 21.94
C SER A 116 0.95 -18.92 22.60
N GLN A 117 2.25 -19.19 22.43
CA GLN A 117 3.36 -18.35 22.89
C GLN A 117 3.91 -17.48 21.76
N PRO A 118 4.23 -16.19 22.01
CA PRO A 118 4.89 -15.35 21.02
C PRO A 118 6.32 -15.84 20.70
N THR A 119 6.73 -15.72 19.44
CA THR A 119 8.04 -16.19 18.95
C THR A 119 8.92 -15.00 18.55
N SER A 120 10.20 -15.00 18.92
CA SER A 120 11.17 -14.00 18.43
C SER A 120 11.47 -14.25 16.96
N VAL A 121 11.47 -13.18 16.15
CA VAL A 121 11.61 -13.21 14.70
C VAL A 121 12.38 -11.97 14.22
N SER A 122 13.17 -12.09 13.17
CA SER A 122 13.85 -10.94 12.53
C SER A 122 13.71 -11.00 11.01
N PHE A 123 13.92 -9.89 10.30
CA PHE A 123 13.77 -9.87 8.85
C PHE A 123 14.91 -10.62 8.13
N ASP A 124 14.59 -11.45 7.13
CA ASP A 124 15.58 -11.97 6.19
C ASP A 124 15.75 -10.98 5.02
N GLU A 125 16.38 -9.83 5.28
CA GLU A 125 16.62 -8.75 4.28
C GLU A 125 17.38 -9.21 3.03
N LYS A 126 18.01 -10.39 3.05
CA LYS A 126 18.64 -11.02 1.87
C LYS A 126 17.61 -11.70 0.98
N ASN A 127 16.49 -12.16 1.55
CA ASN A 127 15.42 -12.92 0.91
C ASN A 127 14.11 -12.12 0.86
N ASN A 128 14.10 -11.14 -0.05
CA ASN A 128 12.95 -10.29 -0.34
C ASN A 128 11.88 -11.04 -1.16
N ASP A 129 11.59 -12.31 -0.90
CA ASP A 129 10.50 -13.04 -1.57
C ASP A 129 9.22 -13.03 -0.73
N ALA A 130 8.07 -12.98 -1.40
CA ALA A 130 6.77 -12.96 -0.76
C ALA A 130 6.42 -14.33 -0.15
N SER A 131 6.27 -14.35 1.17
CA SER A 131 5.67 -15.49 1.87
C SER A 131 4.18 -15.59 1.54
N GLY A 132 3.68 -16.83 1.48
CA GLY A 132 2.24 -17.10 1.46
C GLY A 132 1.59 -16.93 2.84
N ASN A 133 2.40 -16.87 3.90
CA ASN A 133 1.99 -16.57 5.27
C ASN A 133 2.15 -15.08 5.59
N VAL A 134 1.42 -14.63 6.60
CA VAL A 134 1.48 -13.26 7.11
C VAL A 134 1.67 -13.27 8.61
N HIS A 135 2.71 -12.58 9.05
CA HIS A 135 3.14 -12.49 10.44
C HIS A 135 2.59 -11.22 11.08
N PHE A 136 2.07 -11.33 12.30
CA PHE A 136 1.45 -10.22 13.05
C PHE A 136 2.29 -9.91 14.28
N CYS A 137 3.00 -8.78 14.30
CA CYS A 137 4.16 -8.58 15.16
C CYS A 137 4.14 -7.29 16.00
N GLU A 138 4.82 -7.34 17.14
CA GLU A 138 5.32 -6.16 17.85
C GLU A 138 6.80 -5.91 17.49
N SER A 139 7.19 -4.63 17.36
CA SER A 139 8.59 -4.24 17.20
C SER A 139 9.35 -4.42 18.52
N GLY A 140 10.43 -5.21 18.50
CA GLY A 140 11.36 -5.31 19.62
C GLY A 140 12.56 -4.38 19.47
N THR A 141 13.72 -4.84 19.94
CA THR A 141 14.96 -4.05 20.03
C THR A 141 16.05 -4.65 19.16
N ASP A 142 16.88 -3.80 18.52
CA ASP A 142 18.04 -4.26 17.72
C ASP A 142 17.66 -5.32 16.66
N ASP A 143 16.61 -5.03 15.91
CA ASP A 143 16.06 -5.81 14.80
C ASP A 143 15.51 -7.21 15.17
N GLU A 144 15.54 -7.56 16.47
CA GLU A 144 14.66 -8.58 17.04
C GLU A 144 13.23 -8.03 17.14
N HIS A 145 12.28 -8.76 16.58
CA HIS A 145 10.84 -8.50 16.65
C HIS A 145 10.14 -9.75 17.18
N LYS A 146 8.83 -9.71 17.36
CA LYS A 146 8.12 -10.82 18.00
C LYS A 146 6.74 -11.00 17.41
N GLU A 147 6.49 -12.18 16.87
CA GLU A 147 5.17 -12.54 16.37
C GLU A 147 4.22 -12.81 17.55
N ILE A 148 3.11 -12.07 17.57
CA ILE A 148 2.05 -12.18 18.58
C ILE A 148 0.77 -12.82 18.02
N PHE A 149 0.73 -13.09 16.70
CA PHE A 149 -0.38 -13.64 15.94
C PHE A 149 -1.64 -12.75 15.89
N SER A 150 -2.51 -12.99 14.91
CA SER A 150 -3.60 -12.06 14.56
C SER A 150 -4.59 -11.80 15.69
N GLU A 151 -4.84 -12.77 16.57
CA GLU A 151 -5.81 -12.62 17.67
C GLU A 151 -5.34 -11.59 18.70
N LYS A 152 -4.13 -11.73 19.23
CA LYS A 152 -3.55 -10.78 20.20
C LYS A 152 -3.27 -9.43 19.57
N PHE A 153 -2.88 -9.42 18.29
CA PHE A 153 -2.69 -8.20 17.51
C PHE A 153 -3.98 -7.38 17.37
N LEU A 154 -5.08 -8.00 16.91
CA LEU A 154 -6.38 -7.34 16.80
C LEU A 154 -6.92 -6.95 18.18
N ALA A 155 -6.69 -7.74 19.22
CA ALA A 155 -7.04 -7.39 20.59
C ALA A 155 -6.29 -6.14 21.10
N ARG A 156 -4.99 -5.99 20.76
CA ARG A 156 -4.26 -4.74 21.06
C ARG A 156 -4.80 -3.54 20.31
N LEU A 157 -5.15 -3.67 19.02
CA LEU A 157 -5.75 -2.57 18.26
C LEU A 157 -7.11 -2.15 18.87
N ARG A 158 -7.98 -3.10 19.23
CA ARG A 158 -9.24 -2.83 19.96
C ARG A 158 -8.99 -2.12 21.29
N ASN A 159 -8.06 -2.63 22.10
CA ASN A 159 -7.78 -2.13 23.45
C ASN A 159 -6.87 -0.87 23.50
N SER A 160 -6.40 -0.38 22.35
CA SER A 160 -5.61 0.86 22.25
C SER A 160 -6.46 2.10 22.59
N LYS A 161 -5.83 3.20 23.03
CA LYS A 161 -6.53 4.48 23.29
C LYS A 161 -6.99 5.18 21.99
N ALA A 162 -6.51 4.74 20.83
CA ALA A 162 -6.81 5.37 19.54
C ALA A 162 -8.30 5.29 19.14
N GLU A 163 -8.81 6.36 18.53
CA GLU A 163 -10.11 6.35 17.82
C GLU A 163 -9.96 5.79 16.40
N THR A 164 -8.76 5.95 15.82
CA THR A 164 -8.46 5.64 14.42
C THR A 164 -7.21 4.78 14.31
N ILE A 165 -7.28 3.70 13.53
CA ILE A 165 -6.13 2.88 13.14
C ILE A 165 -5.76 3.24 11.71
N LEU A 166 -4.52 3.69 11.47
CA LEU A 166 -3.99 3.89 10.12
C LEU A 166 -3.02 2.76 9.77
N PHE A 167 -3.40 1.91 8.82
CA PHE A 167 -2.47 1.01 8.16
C PHE A 167 -1.58 1.78 7.16
N SER A 168 -0.29 1.48 7.10
CA SER A 168 0.69 2.21 6.26
C SER A 168 1.50 1.25 5.39
N ILE A 169 1.30 1.31 4.06
CA ILE A 169 2.05 0.52 3.06
C ILE A 169 3.14 1.40 2.43
N HIS A 170 4.40 1.00 2.59
CA HIS A 170 5.57 1.71 2.08
C HIS A 170 5.75 1.59 0.55
N GLY A 171 6.69 2.39 0.03
CA GLY A 171 7.01 2.48 -1.40
C GLY A 171 7.99 1.42 -1.91
N PHE A 172 8.47 1.65 -3.14
CA PHE A 172 9.52 0.87 -3.81
C PHE A 172 10.91 1.15 -3.20
N ASN A 173 11.78 0.12 -3.18
CA ASN A 173 13.16 0.16 -2.69
C ASN A 173 13.26 0.61 -1.21
N VAL A 174 12.45 -0.01 -0.35
CA VAL A 174 12.44 0.21 1.10
C VAL A 174 12.59 -1.16 1.78
N GLN A 175 13.66 -1.36 2.56
CA GLN A 175 13.82 -2.59 3.32
C GLN A 175 12.81 -2.66 4.48
N PRO A 176 12.49 -3.85 5.02
CA PRO A 176 11.54 -3.99 6.11
C PRO A 176 11.85 -3.13 7.33
N THR A 177 13.13 -3.03 7.69
CA THR A 177 13.61 -2.18 8.80
C THR A 177 13.37 -0.70 8.50
N ASP A 178 13.66 -0.24 7.28
CA ASP A 178 13.36 1.14 6.84
C ASP A 178 11.85 1.43 6.82
N ALA A 179 11.02 0.45 6.42
CA ALA A 179 9.56 0.58 6.38
C ALA A 179 8.95 0.69 7.80
N LEU A 180 9.52 -0.02 8.77
CA LEU A 180 9.17 0.11 10.18
C LEU A 180 9.62 1.48 10.72
N ASP A 181 10.81 1.95 10.34
CA ASP A 181 11.34 3.28 10.69
C ASP A 181 10.53 4.42 10.03
N GLU A 182 10.01 4.25 8.80
CA GLU A 182 9.00 5.13 8.16
C GLU A 182 7.69 5.16 8.99
N THR A 183 7.16 4.00 9.37
CA THR A 183 5.93 3.89 10.18
C THR A 183 6.10 4.61 11.52
N ALA A 184 7.27 4.48 12.17
CA ALA A 184 7.63 5.16 13.42
C ALA A 184 7.70 6.70 13.29
N LYS A 185 8.06 7.22 12.10
CA LYS A 185 8.10 8.66 11.79
C LYS A 185 6.69 9.21 11.58
N ILE A 186 5.83 8.51 10.85
CA ILE A 186 4.43 8.91 10.64
C ILE A 186 3.69 8.99 12.00
N GLN A 187 3.83 7.97 12.86
CA GLN A 187 3.28 8.02 14.23
C GLN A 187 3.84 9.22 15.01
N ALA A 188 5.15 9.50 14.94
CA ALA A 188 5.74 10.65 15.63
C ALA A 188 5.09 11.98 15.23
N GLN A 189 4.84 12.18 13.94
CA GLN A 189 4.24 13.40 13.40
C GLN A 189 2.79 13.56 13.84
N PHE A 190 1.99 12.48 13.84
CA PHE A 190 0.60 12.54 14.31
C PHE A 190 0.53 12.89 15.79
N ASN A 191 1.42 12.34 16.62
CA ASN A 191 1.53 12.70 18.03
C ASN A 191 1.91 14.18 18.21
N THR A 192 2.81 14.72 17.36
CA THR A 192 3.15 16.16 17.36
C THR A 192 1.96 17.03 16.94
N MET A 193 1.24 16.67 15.86
CA MET A 193 0.09 17.42 15.36
C MET A 193 -1.08 17.41 16.35
N ALA A 194 -1.28 16.31 17.07
CA ALA A 194 -2.23 16.24 18.18
C ALA A 194 -1.86 17.21 19.31
N ALA A 195 -0.59 17.18 19.76
CA ALA A 195 -0.10 18.10 20.78
C ALA A 195 -0.17 19.58 20.36
N GLU A 196 0.06 19.90 19.08
CA GLU A 196 -0.14 21.25 18.52
C GLU A 196 -1.61 21.71 18.57
N ARG A 197 -2.56 20.79 18.39
CA ARG A 197 -4.01 21.06 18.37
C ARG A 197 -4.67 20.99 19.75
N GLY A 198 -4.02 20.36 20.73
CA GLY A 198 -4.60 20.05 22.04
C GLY A 198 -5.41 18.74 22.08
N ASP A 199 -5.21 17.87 21.08
CA ASP A 199 -5.76 16.51 21.01
C ASP A 199 -4.88 15.50 21.77
N ASP A 200 -5.44 14.33 22.09
CA ASP A 200 -4.68 13.21 22.65
C ASP A 200 -3.67 12.67 21.60
N ALA A 201 -2.40 12.58 21.97
CA ALA A 201 -1.35 12.02 21.11
C ALA A 201 -1.57 10.53 20.76
N GLY A 202 -2.34 9.80 21.56
CA GLY A 202 -2.74 8.41 21.28
C GLY A 202 -3.92 8.27 20.31
N ARG A 203 -4.56 9.38 19.87
CA ARG A 203 -5.83 9.35 19.13
C ARG A 203 -5.78 8.60 17.79
N VAL A 204 -4.60 8.50 17.16
CA VAL A 204 -4.36 7.70 15.94
C VAL A 204 -3.22 6.71 16.19
N LYS A 205 -3.46 5.42 15.99
CA LYS A 205 -2.42 4.38 16.01
C LYS A 205 -2.02 4.03 14.57
N VAL A 206 -0.74 4.16 14.25
CA VAL A 206 -0.18 3.80 12.93
C VAL A 206 0.36 2.37 12.99
N VAL A 207 0.07 1.58 11.96
CA VAL A 207 0.42 0.16 11.85
C VAL A 207 1.13 -0.09 10.51
N GLY A 208 2.33 -0.67 10.55
CA GLY A 208 3.08 -0.98 9.34
C GLY A 208 2.48 -2.16 8.57
N LEU A 209 2.26 -2.02 7.27
CA LEU A 209 1.99 -3.12 6.34
C LEU A 209 3.20 -3.31 5.42
N ILE A 210 4.10 -4.20 5.84
CA ILE A 210 5.44 -4.34 5.27
C ILE A 210 5.44 -5.47 4.23
N TRP A 211 5.74 -5.14 2.97
CA TRP A 211 5.80 -6.06 1.83
C TRP A 211 7.24 -6.15 1.29
N PRO A 212 7.69 -7.32 0.79
CA PRO A 212 9.08 -7.49 0.36
C PRO A 212 9.48 -6.64 -0.84
N CYS A 213 10.57 -5.90 -0.66
CA CYS A 213 11.09 -4.91 -1.60
C CYS A 213 12.62 -4.94 -1.54
N GLY A 214 13.34 -4.88 -2.66
CA GLY A 214 14.80 -4.92 -2.68
C GLY A 214 15.46 -3.62 -2.23
N ASP A 215 16.79 -3.65 -2.13
CA ASP A 215 17.67 -2.52 -1.83
C ASP A 215 18.67 -2.20 -2.97
N LYS A 216 18.62 -3.00 -4.05
CA LYS A 216 19.77 -3.26 -4.92
C LYS A 216 20.07 -2.14 -5.91
N ILE A 217 21.35 -2.04 -6.26
CA ILE A 217 21.89 -1.00 -7.15
C ILE A 217 21.67 -1.39 -8.62
N GLY A 218 20.42 -1.27 -9.10
CA GLY A 218 20.06 -1.59 -10.48
C GLY A 218 18.76 -0.94 -10.99
N ILE A 219 18.13 -0.06 -10.20
CA ILE A 219 16.94 0.80 -10.47
C ILE A 219 15.87 0.20 -11.39
N ILE A 220 16.13 0.11 -12.70
CA ILE A 220 15.19 -0.43 -13.69
C ILE A 220 14.92 -1.92 -13.42
N ARG A 221 15.95 -2.72 -13.12
CA ARG A 221 15.75 -4.15 -12.83
C ARG A 221 14.95 -4.32 -11.55
N ASP A 222 15.39 -3.66 -10.50
CA ASP A 222 14.83 -3.84 -9.16
C ASP A 222 13.39 -3.34 -9.10
N TYR A 223 13.05 -2.25 -9.82
CA TYR A 223 11.66 -1.82 -10.04
C TYR A 223 10.78 -2.92 -10.67
N TRP A 224 11.30 -3.73 -11.60
CA TRP A 224 10.52 -4.85 -12.18
C TRP A 224 10.46 -6.06 -11.26
N ASP A 225 11.53 -6.37 -10.54
CA ASP A 225 11.57 -7.50 -9.61
C ASP A 225 10.68 -7.21 -8.37
N ASP A 226 10.71 -5.98 -7.84
CA ASP A 226 9.81 -5.49 -6.77
C ASP A 226 8.38 -5.31 -7.24
N ARG A 227 8.15 -4.88 -8.48
CA ARG A 227 6.79 -4.90 -9.03
C ARG A 227 6.21 -6.31 -9.07
N ARG A 228 7.00 -7.37 -9.27
CA ARG A 228 6.50 -8.76 -9.12
C ARG A 228 6.23 -9.12 -7.66
N ARG A 229 7.05 -8.69 -6.71
CA ARG A 229 6.83 -8.90 -5.27
C ARG A 229 5.57 -8.19 -4.76
N ALA A 230 5.26 -7.00 -5.27
CA ALA A 230 4.01 -6.30 -4.99
C ALA A 230 2.79 -7.13 -5.40
N TYR A 231 2.80 -7.76 -6.59
CA TYR A 231 1.74 -8.68 -7.02
C TYR A 231 1.73 -9.99 -6.23
N ALA A 232 2.90 -10.55 -5.87
CA ALA A 232 2.98 -11.78 -5.08
C ALA A 232 2.46 -11.62 -3.64
N SER A 233 2.53 -10.39 -3.09
CA SER A 233 2.07 -10.05 -1.74
C SER A 233 0.55 -9.93 -1.60
N VAL A 234 -0.17 -9.84 -2.73
CA VAL A 234 -1.63 -9.66 -2.81
C VAL A 234 -2.39 -10.74 -2.03
N CYS A 235 -2.04 -12.02 -2.19
CA CYS A 235 -2.69 -13.11 -1.46
C CYS A 235 -2.38 -13.10 0.04
N GLY A 236 -1.22 -12.54 0.44
CA GLY A 236 -0.89 -12.35 1.86
C GLY A 236 -1.76 -11.26 2.48
N PHE A 237 -1.79 -10.08 1.88
CA PHE A 237 -2.53 -8.93 2.41
C PHE A 237 -4.06 -9.07 2.27
N GLU A 238 -4.55 -9.86 1.31
CA GLU A 238 -5.95 -10.29 1.26
C GLU A 238 -6.31 -11.12 2.50
N ARG A 239 -5.47 -12.10 2.90
CA ARG A 239 -5.66 -12.84 4.17
C ARG A 239 -5.58 -11.94 5.42
N VAL A 240 -4.83 -10.83 5.37
CA VAL A 240 -4.83 -9.81 6.44
C VAL A 240 -6.18 -9.08 6.48
N LEU A 241 -6.70 -8.68 5.31
CA LEU A 241 -7.99 -8.03 5.23
C LEU A 241 -9.12 -8.96 5.69
N ALA A 242 -9.17 -10.21 5.22
CA ALA A 242 -10.13 -11.22 5.68
C ALA A 242 -10.16 -11.34 7.22
N LYS A 243 -8.99 -11.28 7.87
CA LYS A 243 -8.86 -11.28 9.34
C LYS A 243 -9.33 -9.98 10.00
N VAL A 244 -9.06 -8.82 9.41
CA VAL A 244 -9.53 -7.50 9.90
C VAL A 244 -11.05 -7.38 9.77
N LEU A 245 -11.63 -7.86 8.66
CA LEU A 245 -13.08 -7.86 8.42
C LEU A 245 -13.84 -8.97 9.16
N ARG A 246 -13.14 -9.97 9.71
CA ARG A 246 -13.73 -11.26 10.16
C ARG A 246 -14.55 -11.92 9.04
N ALA A 247 -14.05 -11.85 7.80
CA ALA A 247 -14.76 -12.30 6.60
C ALA A 247 -15.13 -13.79 6.68
N ASP A 248 -14.19 -14.64 7.12
CA ASP A 248 -14.43 -16.07 7.35
C ASP A 248 -15.62 -16.30 8.29
N GLU A 249 -15.70 -15.57 9.40
CA GLU A 249 -16.78 -15.69 10.39
C GLU A 249 -18.13 -15.25 9.79
N ARG A 250 -18.15 -14.09 9.10
CA ARG A 250 -19.35 -13.54 8.45
C ARG A 250 -19.89 -14.50 7.38
N MET A 251 -19.01 -15.11 6.58
CA MET A 251 -19.38 -16.04 5.50
C MET A 251 -19.79 -17.43 6.01
N LEU A 252 -19.11 -17.96 7.03
CA LEU A 252 -19.32 -19.34 7.51
C LEU A 252 -20.45 -19.47 8.54
N THR A 253 -20.66 -18.44 9.38
CA THR A 253 -21.61 -18.54 10.51
C THR A 253 -22.97 -17.90 10.23
N ASN A 254 -23.05 -16.98 9.26
CA ASN A 254 -24.19 -16.10 9.02
C ASN A 254 -24.66 -15.34 10.29
N GLN A 255 -23.74 -15.11 11.24
CA GLN A 255 -23.98 -14.26 12.41
C GLN A 255 -23.54 -12.83 12.11
N LEU A 256 -24.26 -11.85 12.69
CA LEU A 256 -23.77 -10.48 12.73
C LEU A 256 -22.54 -10.41 13.64
N PRO A 257 -21.51 -9.60 13.32
CA PRO A 257 -20.35 -9.46 14.19
C PRO A 257 -20.74 -8.90 15.56
N ASP A 258 -20.11 -9.42 16.60
CA ASP A 258 -20.20 -8.88 17.95
C ASP A 258 -19.45 -7.53 18.05
N PRO A 259 -20.13 -6.43 18.44
CA PRO A 259 -19.51 -5.11 18.59
C PRO A 259 -18.40 -5.06 19.66
N GLU A 260 -18.37 -5.97 20.64
CA GLU A 260 -17.32 -6.05 21.64
C GLU A 260 -16.02 -6.72 21.11
N THR A 261 -16.07 -7.35 19.93
CA THR A 261 -14.91 -8.04 19.34
C THR A 261 -14.61 -7.70 17.87
N ASP A 262 -15.49 -7.04 17.12
CA ASP A 262 -15.21 -6.56 15.75
C ASP A 262 -14.44 -5.21 15.76
N LEU A 263 -13.29 -5.17 15.07
CA LEU A 263 -12.44 -3.98 15.04
C LEU A 263 -13.08 -2.79 14.30
N LEU A 264 -13.87 -3.06 13.25
CA LEU A 264 -14.52 -2.03 12.43
C LEU A 264 -15.68 -1.36 13.16
N MET A 265 -16.31 -2.08 14.09
CA MET A 265 -17.38 -1.53 14.94
C MET A 265 -16.84 -0.63 16.06
N GLN A 266 -15.58 -0.84 16.48
CA GLN A 266 -14.95 -0.10 17.59
C GLN A 266 -14.04 1.05 17.15
N LYS A 267 -13.38 0.91 16.00
CA LYS A 267 -12.32 1.83 15.56
C LYS A 267 -12.57 2.30 14.13
N ASN A 268 -12.23 3.55 13.84
CA ASN A 268 -12.14 4.02 12.46
C ASN A 268 -10.90 3.41 11.81
N VAL A 269 -11.06 2.49 10.88
CA VAL A 269 -9.91 1.93 10.14
C VAL A 269 -9.65 2.77 8.89
N SER A 270 -8.39 3.15 8.66
CA SER A 270 -7.94 3.89 7.48
C SER A 270 -6.67 3.26 6.93
N ILE A 271 -6.31 3.56 5.68
CA ILE A 271 -5.10 3.02 5.06
C ILE A 271 -4.39 4.06 4.18
N MET A 272 -3.09 4.18 4.34
CA MET A 272 -2.21 5.00 3.50
C MET A 272 -1.28 4.09 2.71
N ALA A 273 -1.14 4.36 1.42
CA ALA A 273 -0.22 3.63 0.56
C ALA A 273 0.67 4.63 -0.19
N HIS A 274 1.98 4.43 -0.12
CA HIS A 274 2.96 5.25 -0.83
C HIS A 274 3.44 4.54 -2.10
N SER A 275 3.55 5.26 -3.22
CA SER A 275 4.27 4.81 -4.41
C SER A 275 3.80 3.42 -4.89
N MET A 276 4.71 2.46 -5.07
CA MET A 276 4.41 1.08 -5.46
C MET A 276 3.56 0.29 -4.45
N GLY A 277 3.49 0.71 -3.17
CA GLY A 277 2.56 0.17 -2.19
C GLY A 277 1.09 0.28 -2.62
N ASN A 278 0.75 1.26 -3.47
CA ASN A 278 -0.57 1.37 -4.07
C ASN A 278 -0.90 0.24 -5.05
N ARG A 279 0.12 -0.44 -5.64
CA ARG A 279 -0.11 -1.67 -6.41
C ARG A 279 -0.58 -2.79 -5.50
N VAL A 280 0.04 -2.92 -4.32
CA VAL A 280 -0.32 -3.94 -3.33
C VAL A 280 -1.75 -3.68 -2.85
N LEU A 281 -2.07 -2.45 -2.44
CA LEU A 281 -3.42 -2.06 -2.01
C LEU A 281 -4.48 -2.30 -3.09
N TRP A 282 -4.26 -1.77 -4.30
CA TRP A 282 -5.20 -1.88 -5.42
C TRP A 282 -5.53 -3.32 -5.77
N GLN A 283 -4.52 -4.19 -5.86
CA GLN A 283 -4.69 -5.59 -6.26
C GLN A 283 -5.21 -6.45 -5.10
N THR A 284 -4.84 -6.13 -3.85
CA THR A 284 -5.45 -6.73 -2.65
C THR A 284 -6.95 -6.43 -2.58
N LEU A 285 -7.36 -5.19 -2.87
CA LEU A 285 -8.77 -4.82 -2.88
C LEU A 285 -9.55 -5.50 -4.00
N ILE A 286 -9.02 -5.57 -5.24
CA ILE A 286 -9.66 -6.36 -6.31
C ILE A 286 -9.86 -7.82 -5.86
N ARG A 287 -8.82 -8.45 -5.32
CA ARG A 287 -8.89 -9.86 -4.89
C ARG A 287 -9.86 -10.08 -3.73
N ALA A 288 -9.95 -9.12 -2.81
CA ALA A 288 -10.90 -9.18 -1.69
C ALA A 288 -12.35 -9.03 -2.18
N ASP A 289 -12.61 -8.10 -3.11
CA ASP A 289 -13.90 -7.88 -3.79
C ASP A 289 -14.42 -9.16 -4.49
N GLU A 290 -13.51 -9.93 -5.10
CA GLU A 290 -13.80 -11.24 -5.71
C GLU A 290 -14.19 -12.33 -4.68
N MET A 291 -13.93 -12.13 -3.39
CA MET A 291 -14.06 -13.15 -2.34
C MET A 291 -15.10 -12.82 -1.25
N TYR A 292 -15.24 -11.55 -0.87
CA TYR A 292 -16.18 -11.09 0.16
C TYR A 292 -16.51 -9.59 -0.01
N PRO A 293 -17.67 -9.11 0.46
CA PRO A 293 -18.02 -7.69 0.38
C PRO A 293 -17.01 -6.80 1.11
N ILE A 294 -16.46 -5.82 0.40
CA ILE A 294 -15.50 -4.83 0.91
C ILE A 294 -16.10 -3.43 1.06
N GLU A 295 -17.41 -3.23 0.90
CA GLU A 295 -18.01 -1.89 0.92
C GLU A 295 -17.80 -1.16 2.27
N GLY A 296 -17.24 0.05 2.24
CA GLY A 296 -17.10 0.92 3.42
C GLY A 296 -16.13 0.43 4.51
N ILE A 297 -15.24 -0.51 4.22
CA ILE A 297 -14.31 -1.10 5.21
C ILE A 297 -13.27 -0.10 5.76
N PHE A 298 -12.95 0.95 4.99
CA PHE A 298 -12.09 2.05 5.40
C PHE A 298 -12.89 3.35 5.53
N ARG A 299 -12.54 4.17 6.53
CA ARG A 299 -12.95 5.58 6.57
C ARG A 299 -12.21 6.40 5.53
N ASP A 300 -10.90 6.17 5.40
CA ASP A 300 -10.04 6.91 4.49
C ASP A 300 -9.01 5.99 3.80
N ILE A 301 -8.91 6.11 2.48
CA ILE A 301 -7.77 5.63 1.68
C ILE A 301 -6.94 6.84 1.24
N PHE A 302 -5.66 6.88 1.63
CA PHE A 302 -4.71 7.90 1.24
C PHE A 302 -3.74 7.34 0.19
N MET A 303 -3.98 7.65 -1.09
CA MET A 303 -3.13 7.24 -2.22
C MET A 303 -2.03 8.28 -2.44
N VAL A 304 -0.84 8.05 -1.91
CA VAL A 304 0.28 9.01 -1.93
C VAL A 304 1.26 8.67 -3.04
N ALA A 305 1.48 9.59 -3.99
CA ALA A 305 2.45 9.44 -5.10
C ALA A 305 2.32 8.10 -5.85
N ALA A 306 1.09 7.63 -5.99
CA ALA A 306 0.77 6.24 -6.30
C ALA A 306 1.24 5.75 -7.68
N ASP A 307 2.05 4.68 -7.70
CA ASP A 307 2.51 3.99 -8.91
C ASP A 307 1.44 3.02 -9.45
N VAL A 308 0.28 3.54 -9.81
CA VAL A 308 -0.81 2.80 -10.49
C VAL A 308 -1.30 3.60 -11.70
N PRO A 309 -1.88 2.94 -12.74
CA PRO A 309 -2.51 3.65 -13.85
C PRO A 309 -3.47 4.73 -13.37
N ASN A 310 -3.59 5.84 -14.09
CA ASN A 310 -4.48 6.95 -13.70
C ASN A 310 -5.98 6.62 -13.83
N ASN A 311 -6.34 5.48 -14.43
CA ASN A 311 -7.72 5.02 -14.61
C ASN A 311 -8.14 3.90 -13.63
N VAL A 312 -7.39 3.63 -12.56
CA VAL A 312 -7.77 2.60 -11.56
C VAL A 312 -8.94 3.02 -10.66
N LEU A 313 -9.37 4.28 -10.74
CA LEU A 313 -10.53 4.83 -10.04
C LEU A 313 -11.72 5.08 -10.97
N ASP A 314 -11.61 4.85 -12.29
CA ASP A 314 -12.78 4.81 -13.18
C ASP A 314 -13.74 3.71 -12.67
N GLU A 315 -15.04 4.01 -12.57
CA GLU A 315 -16.03 3.06 -12.06
C GLU A 315 -16.23 1.84 -13.01
N PRO A 316 -16.43 0.62 -12.46
CA PRO A 316 -16.37 0.25 -11.04
C PRO A 316 -14.93 0.09 -10.54
N SER A 317 -14.66 0.56 -9.32
CA SER A 317 -13.35 0.45 -8.68
C SER A 317 -13.45 -0.03 -7.24
N SER A 318 -12.82 -1.17 -6.95
CA SER A 318 -12.71 -1.75 -5.60
C SER A 318 -12.04 -0.79 -4.59
N ILE A 319 -11.23 0.17 -5.03
CA ILE A 319 -10.68 1.23 -4.17
C ILE A 319 -11.79 2.20 -3.76
N CYS A 320 -12.63 2.63 -4.71
CA CYS A 320 -13.73 3.55 -4.47
C CYS A 320 -14.84 2.93 -3.62
N MET A 321 -15.09 1.61 -3.75
CA MET A 321 -16.06 0.88 -2.91
C MET A 321 -15.53 0.60 -1.51
N ALA A 322 -14.21 0.36 -1.36
CA ALA A 322 -13.59 0.03 -0.08
C ALA A 322 -13.61 1.15 0.97
N ALA A 323 -14.00 2.37 0.63
CA ALA A 323 -13.85 3.52 1.53
C ALA A 323 -15.03 4.49 1.54
N ASP A 324 -15.30 5.08 2.70
CA ASP A 324 -16.08 6.32 2.77
C ASP A 324 -15.39 7.44 1.96
N ARG A 325 -14.05 7.47 1.95
CA ARG A 325 -13.23 8.55 1.36
C ARG A 325 -11.93 8.06 0.72
N VAL A 326 -11.56 8.62 -0.43
CA VAL A 326 -10.32 8.34 -1.17
C VAL A 326 -9.62 9.66 -1.51
N SER A 327 -8.45 9.91 -0.94
CA SER A 327 -7.63 11.10 -1.18
C SER A 327 -6.40 10.75 -2.04
N VAL A 328 -6.29 11.36 -3.22
CA VAL A 328 -5.22 11.10 -4.21
C VAL A 328 -4.23 12.26 -4.23
N TYR A 329 -3.06 12.06 -3.62
CA TYR A 329 -1.98 13.05 -3.63
C TYR A 329 -1.08 12.80 -4.84
N TYR A 330 -1.04 13.78 -5.76
CA TYR A 330 -0.31 13.67 -7.02
C TYR A 330 0.61 14.88 -7.24
N ALA A 331 1.70 14.70 -7.99
CA ALA A 331 2.57 15.81 -8.36
C ALA A 331 3.09 15.67 -9.79
N SER A 332 2.83 16.68 -10.62
CA SER A 332 3.19 16.69 -12.05
C SER A 332 4.71 16.63 -12.29
N ASP A 333 5.48 17.08 -11.30
CA ASP A 333 6.92 17.19 -11.23
C ASP A 333 7.61 16.03 -10.46
N ASP A 334 6.88 14.97 -10.12
CA ASP A 334 7.42 13.73 -9.54
C ASP A 334 8.41 13.07 -10.53
N LEU A 335 9.70 13.13 -10.20
CA LEU A 335 10.77 12.69 -11.08
C LEU A 335 10.88 11.14 -11.16
N PRO A 336 10.75 10.37 -10.06
CA PRO A 336 10.70 8.91 -10.14
C PRO A 336 9.54 8.37 -11.00
N LEU A 337 8.32 8.90 -10.86
CA LEU A 337 7.17 8.53 -11.70
C LEU A 337 7.32 9.05 -13.15
N THR A 338 8.23 9.99 -13.40
CA THR A 338 8.59 10.45 -14.75
C THR A 338 9.64 9.56 -15.43
N TYR A 339 10.73 9.21 -14.73
CA TYR A 339 11.93 8.63 -15.35
C TYR A 339 12.05 7.10 -15.24
N SER A 340 11.30 6.43 -14.34
CA SER A 340 11.26 4.95 -14.23
C SER A 340 10.72 4.22 -15.48
N LEU A 341 10.27 4.96 -16.50
CA LEU A 341 9.39 4.49 -17.56
C LEU A 341 10.07 4.21 -18.91
N GLY A 342 11.41 4.12 -18.97
CA GLY A 342 12.22 4.18 -20.20
C GLY A 342 11.85 3.23 -21.36
N ARG A 343 11.10 2.14 -21.11
CA ARG A 343 10.56 1.23 -22.15
C ARG A 343 9.11 0.77 -21.93
N ILE A 344 8.32 1.47 -21.10
CA ILE A 344 6.95 1.01 -20.77
C ILE A 344 5.91 1.51 -21.82
N PRO A 345 4.94 0.68 -22.27
CA PRO A 345 3.90 1.07 -23.23
C PRO A 345 3.06 2.28 -22.80
N SER A 346 2.46 2.98 -23.78
CA SER A 346 1.87 4.33 -23.63
C SER A 346 0.88 4.49 -22.48
N GLY A 347 -0.15 3.65 -22.38
CA GLY A 347 -1.13 3.72 -21.26
C GLY A 347 -0.49 3.53 -19.89
N TRP A 348 0.58 2.72 -19.81
CA TRP A 348 1.37 2.52 -18.61
C TRP A 348 2.44 3.60 -18.38
N ARG A 349 2.40 4.74 -19.09
CA ARG A 349 3.17 5.95 -18.74
C ARG A 349 2.37 6.97 -17.93
N GLN A 350 1.06 6.85 -17.94
CA GLN A 350 0.19 7.66 -17.10
C GLN A 350 0.11 7.02 -15.70
N ARG A 351 0.30 7.85 -14.66
CA ARG A 351 0.31 7.42 -13.26
C ARG A 351 -0.51 8.38 -12.42
N ILE A 352 -1.35 7.82 -11.55
CA ILE A 352 -2.25 8.61 -10.73
C ILE A 352 -1.46 9.54 -9.79
N GLY A 353 -0.35 9.05 -9.22
CA GLY A 353 0.57 9.85 -8.40
C GLY A 353 1.31 10.99 -9.12
N ARG A 354 1.23 11.06 -10.45
CA ARG A 354 1.82 12.15 -11.23
C ARG A 354 0.77 13.07 -11.87
N LEU A 355 -0.34 12.50 -12.35
CA LEU A 355 -1.30 13.19 -13.21
C LEU A 355 -2.68 13.39 -12.58
N GLY A 356 -2.89 12.90 -11.35
CA GLY A 356 -4.24 12.74 -10.78
C GLY A 356 -5.02 11.61 -11.48
N PRO A 357 -6.30 11.43 -11.12
CA PRO A 357 -7.20 10.53 -11.84
C PRO A 357 -7.38 10.96 -13.30
N ALA A 358 -7.52 10.00 -14.22
CA ALA A 358 -7.57 10.28 -15.66
C ALA A 358 -8.77 11.16 -16.06
N LYS A 359 -9.90 10.97 -15.36
CA LYS A 359 -11.23 11.46 -15.71
C LYS A 359 -12.08 11.59 -14.45
N MET A 360 -12.11 12.79 -13.85
CA MET A 360 -12.92 13.06 -12.65
C MET A 360 -14.43 12.94 -12.91
N ASP A 361 -14.88 12.89 -14.17
CA ASP A 361 -16.25 12.56 -14.59
C ASP A 361 -16.60 11.07 -14.45
N ARG A 362 -15.64 10.20 -14.10
CA ARG A 362 -15.79 8.74 -14.06
C ARG A 362 -15.37 8.08 -12.76
N VAL A 363 -14.81 8.85 -11.83
CA VAL A 363 -14.48 8.35 -10.50
C VAL A 363 -15.68 8.53 -9.59
N HIS A 364 -15.81 7.66 -8.59
CA HIS A 364 -16.88 7.81 -7.61
C HIS A 364 -16.71 9.12 -6.82
N LYS A 365 -17.85 9.70 -6.40
CA LYS A 365 -17.95 10.99 -5.69
C LYS A 365 -17.17 11.10 -4.36
N ASN A 366 -16.58 10.01 -3.87
CA ASN A 366 -15.70 9.97 -2.70
C ASN A 366 -14.21 10.10 -3.04
N VAL A 367 -13.86 10.40 -4.29
CA VAL A 367 -12.47 10.64 -4.72
C VAL A 367 -12.18 12.14 -4.74
N TRP A 368 -11.17 12.56 -3.97
CA TRP A 368 -10.58 13.90 -4.03
C TRP A 368 -9.18 13.85 -4.60
N GLU A 369 -8.84 14.81 -5.47
CA GLU A 369 -7.48 14.99 -5.97
C GLU A 369 -6.78 16.15 -5.23
N ILE A 370 -5.50 15.96 -4.87
CA ILE A 370 -4.68 16.93 -4.15
C ILE A 370 -3.36 17.14 -4.91
N ASP A 371 -3.23 18.30 -5.55
CA ASP A 371 -2.03 18.69 -6.31
C ASP A 371 -0.90 19.12 -5.37
N CYS A 372 0.15 18.29 -5.31
CA CYS A 372 1.34 18.47 -4.49
C CYS A 372 2.49 19.16 -5.23
N SER A 373 2.36 19.48 -6.53
CA SER A 373 3.45 19.99 -7.38
C SER A 373 4.09 21.30 -6.86
N ARG A 374 3.41 22.05 -5.97
CA ARG A 374 3.89 23.31 -5.37
C ARG A 374 4.93 23.13 -4.25
N PHE A 375 5.04 21.93 -3.68
CA PHE A 375 5.97 21.61 -2.59
C PHE A 375 6.68 20.26 -2.75
N ASN A 376 6.27 19.43 -3.72
CA ASN A 376 6.80 18.09 -3.95
C ASN A 376 8.34 18.06 -4.04
N ASN A 377 8.94 18.83 -4.94
CA ASN A 377 10.40 18.96 -5.08
C ASN A 377 11.10 19.68 -3.89
N LYS A 378 10.38 19.95 -2.79
CA LYS A 378 10.90 20.49 -1.51
C LYS A 378 10.81 19.48 -0.36
N LEU A 379 10.14 18.34 -0.56
CA LEU A 379 10.27 17.17 0.31
C LEU A 379 11.71 16.65 0.20
N GLY A 380 12.40 16.49 1.34
CA GLY A 380 13.73 15.91 1.35
C GLY A 380 13.70 14.42 0.97
N GLY A 381 14.82 13.89 0.50
CA GLY A 381 14.96 12.45 0.25
C GLY A 381 16.03 12.11 -0.78
N ARG A 382 16.31 10.80 -0.91
CA ARG A 382 17.23 10.25 -1.93
C ARG A 382 16.65 10.34 -3.35
N LEU A 383 15.35 10.60 -3.45
CA LEU A 383 14.58 10.78 -4.70
C LEU A 383 13.84 12.12 -4.64
N TYR A 384 14.33 13.11 -5.39
CA TYR A 384 13.71 14.43 -5.52
C TYR A 384 12.25 14.30 -5.99
N GLY A 385 11.33 14.93 -5.26
CA GLY A 385 9.91 14.91 -5.59
C GLY A 385 9.20 13.57 -5.36
N HIS A 386 9.65 12.78 -4.38
CA HIS A 386 9.01 11.51 -3.98
C HIS A 386 9.19 11.16 -2.48
N GLY A 387 9.70 12.09 -1.65
CA GLY A 387 10.03 11.88 -0.24
C GLY A 387 8.85 11.97 0.73
N TYR A 388 7.68 11.46 0.37
CA TYR A 388 6.42 11.73 1.08
C TYR A 388 6.32 11.13 2.49
N HIS A 389 7.22 10.21 2.87
CA HIS A 389 7.36 9.69 4.24
C HIS A 389 8.15 10.65 5.18
N THR A 390 8.74 11.73 4.67
CA THR A 390 9.68 12.53 5.47
C THR A 390 8.97 13.32 6.57
N PRO A 391 9.61 13.54 7.73
CA PRO A 391 8.98 14.22 8.85
C PRO A 391 8.64 15.69 8.55
N GLN A 392 9.48 16.35 7.74
CA GLN A 392 9.43 17.79 7.48
C GLN A 392 9.77 18.12 6.02
N VAL A 393 9.16 19.19 5.51
CA VAL A 393 9.52 19.90 4.27
C VAL A 393 10.37 21.10 4.65
N ARG A 394 11.56 21.27 4.06
CA ARG A 394 12.38 22.46 4.29
C ARG A 394 11.98 23.58 3.32
N LEU A 395 11.53 24.71 3.86
CA LEU A 395 11.11 25.90 3.11
C LEU A 395 11.80 27.12 3.71
N ASP A 396 12.46 27.94 2.90
CA ASP A 396 13.09 29.20 3.34
C ASP A 396 14.00 29.01 4.58
N ASP A 397 14.77 27.90 4.58
CA ASP A 397 15.63 27.40 5.67
C ASP A 397 14.96 27.07 7.01
N GLN A 398 13.63 26.98 7.04
CA GLN A 398 12.82 26.49 8.15
C GLN A 398 12.19 25.13 7.82
N ASP A 399 12.03 24.26 8.82
CA ASP A 399 11.52 22.90 8.64
C ASP A 399 10.04 22.80 9.08
N TYR A 400 9.14 22.57 8.12
CA TYR A 400 7.69 22.55 8.30
C TYR A 400 7.16 21.11 8.34
N PRO A 401 6.26 20.73 9.26
CA PRO A 401 5.64 19.40 9.27
C PRO A 401 5.01 19.02 7.93
N ASN A 402 5.30 17.81 7.46
CA ASN A 402 4.90 17.30 6.14
C ASN A 402 3.39 17.52 5.85
N PRO A 403 3.03 18.29 4.81
CA PRO A 403 1.64 18.65 4.56
C PRO A 403 0.72 17.51 4.13
N VAL A 404 1.23 16.47 3.45
CA VAL A 404 0.42 15.30 3.08
C VAL A 404 0.01 14.55 4.34
N LEU A 405 0.96 14.36 5.26
CA LEU A 405 0.71 13.71 6.53
C LEU A 405 -0.17 14.58 7.45
N ARG A 406 0.00 15.91 7.43
CA ARG A 406 -0.91 16.83 8.15
C ARG A 406 -2.34 16.79 7.59
N HIS A 407 -2.51 16.83 6.26
CA HIS A 407 -3.83 16.77 5.64
C HIS A 407 -4.51 15.42 5.89
N ALA A 408 -3.78 14.30 5.77
CA ALA A 408 -4.30 12.97 6.09
C ALA A 408 -4.72 12.86 7.57
N TRP A 409 -3.91 13.38 8.49
CA TRP A 409 -4.23 13.43 9.91
C TRP A 409 -5.48 14.28 10.19
N GLN A 410 -5.55 15.50 9.65
CA GLN A 410 -6.73 16.37 9.76
C GLN A 410 -7.98 15.67 9.20
N THR A 411 -7.89 15.03 8.03
CA THR A 411 -9.00 14.29 7.41
C THR A 411 -9.53 13.18 8.34
N MET A 412 -8.65 12.42 9.00
CA MET A 412 -9.05 11.36 9.94
C MET A 412 -9.68 11.91 11.23
N ILE A 413 -9.16 13.03 11.78
CA ILE A 413 -9.66 13.63 13.02
C ILE A 413 -10.99 14.36 12.80
N ASP A 414 -11.07 15.17 11.73
CA ASP A 414 -12.24 15.98 11.39
C ASP A 414 -13.31 15.19 10.59
N ARG A 415 -12.97 13.98 10.13
CA ARG A 415 -13.83 13.03 9.40
C ARG A 415 -14.40 13.58 8.08
N GLN A 416 -13.73 14.58 7.52
CA GLN A 416 -14.04 15.27 6.28
C GLN A 416 -12.74 15.62 5.56
N VAL A 417 -12.71 15.56 4.22
CA VAL A 417 -11.62 16.16 3.45
C VAL A 417 -11.83 17.67 3.45
N ASP A 418 -10.84 18.42 3.97
CA ASP A 418 -10.91 19.88 3.89
C ASP A 418 -10.71 20.32 2.44
N THR A 419 -11.78 20.88 1.86
CA THR A 419 -11.81 21.41 0.49
C THR A 419 -11.98 22.93 0.48
N MET A 420 -11.96 23.58 1.65
CA MET A 420 -12.23 25.01 1.89
C MET A 420 -13.25 25.66 0.93
N GLY A 421 -14.37 24.98 0.69
CA GLY A 421 -15.55 25.53 0.03
C GLY A 421 -15.51 25.63 -1.50
N LYS A 422 -14.48 25.13 -2.18
CA LYS A 422 -14.40 25.10 -3.65
C LYS A 422 -13.68 23.85 -4.18
N PRO A 423 -14.39 22.89 -4.80
CA PRO A 423 -13.78 21.70 -5.40
C PRO A 423 -12.66 22.00 -6.41
N GLU A 424 -12.78 23.09 -7.17
CA GLU A 424 -11.84 23.48 -8.23
C GLU A 424 -10.54 24.17 -7.71
N GLU A 425 -10.47 24.53 -6.42
CA GLU A 425 -9.33 25.25 -5.82
C GLU A 425 -8.50 24.40 -4.83
N ALA A 426 -8.71 23.07 -4.79
CA ALA A 426 -7.95 22.13 -3.94
C ALA A 426 -6.40 22.26 -4.05
N ARG A 427 -5.91 22.74 -5.21
CA ARG A 427 -4.50 23.13 -5.48
C ARG A 427 -3.90 24.18 -4.54
N SER A 428 -4.70 24.79 -3.67
CA SER A 428 -4.26 25.80 -2.69
C SER A 428 -4.01 25.24 -1.29
N LEU A 429 -4.67 24.14 -0.92
CA LEU A 429 -4.88 23.71 0.46
C LEU A 429 -3.58 23.53 1.28
N VAL A 430 -2.63 22.76 0.73
CA VAL A 430 -1.33 22.55 1.37
C VAL A 430 -0.55 23.85 1.56
N LEU A 431 -0.56 24.76 0.58
CA LEU A 431 0.13 26.03 0.74
C LEU A 431 -0.56 26.90 1.80
N SER A 432 -1.88 26.90 1.92
CA SER A 432 -2.55 27.59 3.04
C SER A 432 -2.19 27.01 4.41
N LEU A 433 -1.98 25.69 4.53
CA LEU A 433 -1.47 25.07 5.76
C LEU A 433 -0.02 25.47 6.06
N LEU A 434 0.85 25.55 5.05
CA LEU A 434 2.25 25.99 5.21
C LEU A 434 2.36 27.49 5.53
N TYR A 435 1.59 28.34 4.87
CA TYR A 435 1.58 29.79 5.13
C TYR A 435 0.91 30.15 6.46
N SER A 436 -0.09 29.41 6.92
CA SER A 436 -0.67 29.61 8.26
C SER A 436 0.31 29.20 9.35
N GLN A 437 1.04 28.09 9.19
CA GLN A 437 2.17 27.71 10.06
C GLN A 437 3.25 28.80 10.09
N LYS A 438 3.67 29.33 8.94
CA LYS A 438 4.67 30.42 8.85
C LYS A 438 4.23 31.66 9.63
N LYS A 439 2.95 32.05 9.47
CA LYS A 439 2.36 33.20 10.18
C LYS A 439 2.22 32.96 11.68
N ALA A 440 1.88 31.74 12.12
CA ALA A 440 1.78 31.38 13.53
C ALA A 440 3.16 31.40 14.22
N GLY A 441 4.18 30.84 13.58
CA GLY A 441 5.56 30.86 14.09
C GLY A 441 6.13 32.29 14.23
N GLN A 442 5.88 33.15 13.24
CA GLN A 442 6.25 34.57 13.31
C GLN A 442 5.58 35.27 14.51
N GLN A 443 4.28 35.05 14.72
CA GLN A 443 3.55 35.65 15.85
C GLN A 443 3.93 35.11 17.23
N GLN A 444 4.59 33.95 17.33
CA GLN A 444 5.20 33.49 18.58
C GLN A 444 6.56 34.16 18.83
N PHE A 445 7.37 34.33 17.79
CA PHE A 445 8.67 35.01 17.88
C PHE A 445 8.51 36.49 18.31
N GLU A 446 7.55 37.20 17.70
CA GLU A 446 7.18 38.59 18.02
C GLU A 446 6.54 38.79 19.41
N ARG A 447 6.31 37.71 20.18
CA ARG A 447 5.80 37.74 21.57
C ARG A 447 6.79 37.18 22.60
N GLY A 448 7.92 36.65 22.14
CA GLY A 448 9.01 36.14 22.97
C GLY A 448 10.26 37.03 22.96
N SER A 449 10.13 38.25 22.44
CA SER A 449 11.16 39.31 22.36
C SER A 449 10.63 40.64 22.88
#